data_AF-A0A239P0G8-F1
#
_entry.id   AF-A0A239P0G8-F1
#
_cell.length_a   1.000
_cell.length_b   1.000
_cell.length_c   1.000
_cell.angle_alpha   90.00
_cell.angle_beta   90.00
_cell.angle_gamma   90.00
#
_symmetry.space_group_name_H-M   'P 1'
#
loop_
_entity.id
_entity.type
_entity.pdbx_description
1 polymer ?
#
loop_
_entity_poly.entity_id
_entity_poly.type
_entity_poly.pdbx_seq_one_letter_code
_entity_poly.pdbx_strand_id
1 'polypeptide(L)'
;MPRTTQLRTYTIKPEMLDAWLGLWHTEIVPLRRAHGFEIGLAWVDREHSRFVWLIAYDGEDGFAAANARYWNSPERERMPLQPEDYLVGSEVRDVEPA
;
A
#
# COMPACT_ATOMS: atom_id res chain seq x y z
N MET A 1 16.39 -8.45 9.96
CA MET A 1 15.16 -9.21 10.30
C MET A 1 14.77 -10.05 9.09
N PRO A 2 14.00 -11.15 9.22
CA PRO A 2 13.52 -11.86 8.02
C PRO A 2 12.61 -10.95 7.19
N ARG A 3 12.64 -11.13 5.87
CA ARG A 3 11.72 -10.47 4.93
C ARG A 3 10.28 -10.60 5.41
N THR A 4 9.56 -9.48 5.47
CA THR A 4 8.11 -9.48 5.74
C THR A 4 7.38 -9.13 4.44
N THR A 5 6.39 -9.93 4.08
CA THR A 5 5.47 -9.63 2.97
C THR A 5 4.07 -9.45 3.52
N GLN A 6 3.41 -8.38 3.12
CA GLN A 6 2.03 -8.09 3.48
C GLN A 6 1.11 -8.18 2.27
N LEU A 7 0.01 -8.90 2.42
CA LEU A 7 -1.15 -8.81 1.55
C LEU A 7 -2.10 -7.75 2.13
N ARG A 8 -2.44 -6.78 1.28
CA ARG A 8 -3.32 -5.68 1.65
C ARG A 8 -4.57 -5.71 0.79
N THR A 9 -5.73 -5.74 1.44
CA THR A 9 -7.03 -5.67 0.78
C THR A 9 -7.72 -4.39 1.22
N TYR A 10 -8.02 -3.54 0.25
CA TYR A 10 -8.73 -2.28 0.47
C TYR A 10 -10.11 -2.37 -0.16
N THR A 11 -11.14 -2.05 0.61
CA THR A 11 -12.47 -1.78 0.09
C THR A 11 -12.53 -0.29 -0.21
N ILE A 12 -12.68 0.08 -1.49
CA ILE A 12 -12.67 1.47 -1.95
C ILE A 12 -14.11 1.94 -2.14
N LYS A 13 -14.38 3.22 -1.89
CA LYS A 13 -15.65 3.85 -2.26
C LYS A 13 -15.87 3.64 -3.78
N PRO A 14 -17.00 3.07 -4.23
CA PRO A 14 -17.15 2.64 -5.62
C PRO A 14 -16.85 3.72 -6.66
N GLU A 15 -17.28 4.95 -6.39
CA GLU A 15 -17.07 6.12 -7.25
C GLU A 15 -15.62 6.60 -7.31
N MET A 16 -14.78 6.15 -6.38
CA MET A 16 -13.37 6.55 -6.25
C MET A 16 -12.39 5.48 -6.72
N LEU A 17 -12.86 4.32 -7.20
CA LEU A 17 -11.98 3.19 -7.55
C LEU A 17 -10.93 3.56 -8.60
N ASP A 18 -11.35 4.16 -9.72
CA ASP A 18 -10.40 4.52 -10.79
C ASP A 18 -9.45 5.66 -10.36
N ALA A 19 -9.94 6.62 -9.57
CA ALA A 19 -9.11 7.67 -8.99
C ALA A 19 -8.05 7.09 -8.04
N TRP A 20 -8.45 6.14 -7.19
CA TRP A 20 -7.54 5.41 -6.30
C TRP A 20 -6.48 4.64 -7.09
N LEU A 21 -6.86 3.93 -8.16
CA LEU A 21 -5.90 3.19 -8.99
C LEU A 21 -4.88 4.11 -9.64
N GLY A 22 -5.33 5.22 -10.24
CA GLY A 22 -4.45 6.21 -10.85
C GLY A 22 -3.44 6.75 -9.85
N LEU A 23 -3.93 7.19 -8.68
CA LEU A 23 -3.12 7.66 -7.58
C LEU A 23 -2.12 6.60 -7.08
N TRP A 24 -2.57 5.36 -6.89
CA TRP A 24 -1.71 4.30 -6.39
C TRP A 24 -0.51 4.09 -7.31
N HIS A 25 -0.73 4.13 -8.62
CA HIS A 25 0.32 4.02 -9.62
C HIS A 25 1.25 5.22 -9.68
N THR A 26 0.74 6.45 -9.61
CA THR A 26 1.55 7.67 -9.82
C THR A 26 2.26 8.15 -8.56
N GLU A 27 1.68 7.91 -7.38
CA GLU A 27 2.15 8.49 -6.12
C GLU A 27 2.63 7.42 -5.12
N ILE A 28 1.77 6.45 -4.79
CA ILE A 28 2.02 5.51 -3.70
C ILE A 28 3.15 4.54 -4.07
N VAL A 29 3.10 3.94 -5.26
CA VAL A 29 4.10 2.96 -5.70
C VAL A 29 5.50 3.56 -5.80
N PRO A 30 5.72 4.70 -6.46
CA PRO A 30 7.04 5.32 -6.51
C PRO A 30 7.58 5.67 -5.12
N LEU A 31 6.74 6.24 -4.25
CA LEU A 31 7.18 6.61 -2.90
C LEU A 31 7.54 5.38 -2.07
N ARG A 32 6.71 4.32 -2.09
CA ARG A 32 7.03 3.06 -1.40
C ARG A 32 8.36 2.48 -1.88
N ARG A 33 8.60 2.47 -3.19
CA ARG A 33 9.88 2.01 -3.76
C ARG A 33 11.06 2.88 -3.31
N ALA A 34 10.90 4.21 -3.25
CA ALA A 34 11.92 5.13 -2.76
C ALA A 34 12.28 4.86 -1.28
N HIS A 35 11.33 4.36 -0.49
CA HIS A 35 11.56 3.91 0.89
C HIS A 35 12.08 2.47 1.00
N GLY A 36 12.45 1.83 -0.11
CA GLY A 36 13.06 0.50 -0.13
C GLY A 36 12.06 -0.66 -0.08
N PHE A 37 10.76 -0.39 -0.23
CA PHE A 37 9.76 -1.46 -0.34
C PHE A 37 9.76 -2.08 -1.73
N GLU A 38 9.52 -3.38 -1.77
CA GLU A 38 9.19 -4.10 -2.99
C GLU A 38 7.66 -4.15 -3.14
N ILE A 39 7.19 -3.75 -4.32
CA ILE A 39 5.78 -3.81 -4.68
C ILE A 39 5.58 -5.05 -5.54
N GLY A 40 4.79 -5.99 -5.03
CA GLY A 40 4.44 -7.22 -5.75
C GLY A 40 3.27 -7.00 -6.69
N LEU A 41 2.55 -8.10 -6.98
CA LEU A 41 1.36 -8.06 -7.81
C LEU A 41 0.22 -7.29 -7.12
N ALA A 42 -0.62 -6.69 -7.94
CA ALA A 42 -1.83 -5.99 -7.53
C ALA A 42 -2.99 -6.36 -8.46
N TRP A 43 -4.19 -6.40 -7.89
CA TRP A 43 -5.43 -6.78 -8.55
C TRP A 43 -6.55 -5.82 -8.15
N VAL A 44 -7.45 -5.58 -9.10
CA VAL A 44 -8.71 -4.89 -8.85
C VAL A 44 -9.87 -5.85 -9.07
N ASP A 45 -10.73 -5.96 -8.07
CA ASP A 45 -12.04 -6.58 -8.14
C ASP A 45 -13.07 -5.45 -8.28
N ARG A 46 -13.45 -5.17 -9.53
CA ARG A 46 -14.38 -4.08 -9.85
C ARG A 46 -15.80 -4.36 -9.38
N GLU A 47 -16.20 -5.62 -9.31
CA GLU A 47 -17.54 -6.01 -8.87
C GLU A 47 -17.75 -5.65 -7.39
N HIS A 48 -16.74 -5.91 -6.55
CA HIS A 48 -16.82 -5.63 -5.12
C HIS A 48 -16.14 -4.33 -4.69
N SER A 49 -15.63 -3.53 -5.65
CA SER A 49 -14.81 -2.34 -5.38
C SER A 49 -13.65 -2.60 -4.43
N ARG A 50 -12.92 -3.71 -4.65
CA ARG A 50 -11.76 -4.09 -3.85
C ARG A 50 -10.46 -3.95 -4.63
N PHE A 51 -9.43 -3.46 -3.95
CA PHE A 51 -8.08 -3.40 -4.45
C PHE A 51 -7.16 -4.24 -3.56
N VAL A 52 -6.48 -5.22 -4.15
CA VAL A 52 -5.64 -6.20 -3.44
C VAL A 52 -4.22 -6.08 -3.95
N TRP A 53 -3.23 -6.00 -3.06
CA TRP A 53 -1.84 -5.86 -3.48
C TRP A 53 -0.86 -6.40 -2.46
N LEU A 54 0.34 -6.73 -2.95
CA LEU A 54 1.45 -7.19 -2.14
C LEU A 54 2.51 -6.10 -1.95
N ILE A 55 3.03 -6.01 -0.74
CA ILE A 55 4.18 -5.19 -0.42
C ILE A 55 5.12 -5.96 0.50
N ALA A 56 6.41 -5.89 0.21
CA ALA A 56 7.43 -6.56 1.01
C ALA A 56 8.57 -5.62 1.39
N TYR A 57 9.27 -5.99 2.45
CA TYR A 57 10.48 -5.32 2.90
C TYR A 57 11.45 -6.33 3.50
N ASP A 58 12.73 -6.20 3.15
CA ASP A 58 13.82 -7.10 3.53
C ASP A 58 14.99 -6.36 4.21
N GLY A 59 14.76 -5.11 4.64
CA GLY A 59 15.78 -4.35 5.36
C GLY A 59 15.96 -4.83 6.81
N GLU A 60 17.16 -4.63 7.34
CA GLU A 60 17.55 -5.15 8.65
C GLU A 60 16.71 -4.62 9.81
N ASP A 61 16.22 -3.39 9.68
CA ASP A 61 15.37 -2.65 10.62
C ASP A 61 13.91 -3.13 10.67
N GLY A 62 13.53 -4.01 9.73
CA GLY A 62 12.21 -4.63 9.68
C GLY A 62 11.10 -3.75 9.09
N PHE A 63 10.00 -4.40 8.71
CA PHE A 63 8.90 -3.77 7.99
C PHE A 63 8.25 -2.63 8.79
N ALA A 64 8.05 -2.80 10.10
CA ALA A 64 7.40 -1.81 10.94
C ALA A 64 8.18 -0.48 10.97
N ALA A 65 9.50 -0.53 11.10
CA ALA A 65 10.36 0.65 11.10
C ALA A 65 10.36 1.34 9.72
N ALA A 66 10.47 0.56 8.64
CA ALA A 66 10.36 1.10 7.28
C ALA A 66 9.00 1.74 7.02
N ASN A 67 7.91 1.14 7.53
CA ASN A 67 6.56 1.65 7.34
C ASN A 67 6.37 2.95 8.14
N ALA A 68 6.94 3.05 9.34
CA ALA A 68 6.95 4.30 10.11
C ALA A 68 7.73 5.40 9.38
N ARG A 69 8.90 5.10 8.80
CA ARG A 69 9.64 6.08 7.98
C ARG A 69 8.85 6.58 6.78
N TYR A 70 8.15 5.69 6.08
CA TYR A 70 7.26 6.06 4.99
C TYR A 70 6.15 7.00 5.46
N TRP A 71 5.50 6.69 6.58
CA TRP A 71 4.39 7.50 7.09
C TRP A 71 4.83 8.87 7.61
N ASN A 72 6.03 8.95 8.16
CA ASN A 72 6.62 10.17 8.70
C ASN A 72 7.46 10.95 7.67
N SER A 73 7.43 10.58 6.39
CA SER A 73 8.25 11.24 5.37
C SER A 73 7.65 12.59 4.95
N PRO A 74 8.49 13.59 4.61
CA PRO A 74 8.00 14.87 4.09
C PRO A 74 7.18 14.71 2.80
N GLU A 75 7.49 13.72 1.97
CA GLU A 75 6.72 13.37 0.78
C GLU A 75 5.31 12.93 1.15
N ARG A 76 5.16 12.11 2.20
CA ARG A 76 3.86 11.66 2.68
C ARG A 76 3.05 12.79 3.30
N GLU A 77 3.71 13.69 4.05
CA GLU A 77 3.09 14.87 4.66
C GLU A 77 2.56 15.87 3.62
N ARG A 78 3.31 16.10 2.53
CA ARG A 78 2.90 16.99 1.43
C ARG A 78 1.80 16.41 0.56
N MET A 79 1.59 15.10 0.62
CA MET A 79 0.63 14.42 -0.21
C MET A 79 -0.78 14.73 0.32
N PRO A 80 -1.63 15.48 -0.42
CA PRO A 80 -2.90 16.02 0.08
C PRO A 80 -4.02 14.97 0.13
N LEU A 81 -3.66 13.72 0.41
CA LEU A 81 -4.57 12.59 0.39
C LEU A 81 -4.28 11.62 1.51
N GLN A 82 -5.34 11.25 2.20
CA GLN A 82 -5.32 10.17 3.17
C GLN A 82 -6.06 8.97 2.59
N PRO A 83 -5.57 7.73 2.78
CA PRO A 83 -6.32 6.54 2.39
C PRO A 83 -7.75 6.54 2.91
N GLU A 84 -7.99 7.12 4.09
CA GLU A 84 -9.32 7.30 4.69
C GLU A 84 -10.30 8.08 3.81
N ASP A 85 -9.81 8.94 2.90
CA ASP A 85 -10.64 9.67 1.95
C ASP A 85 -11.24 8.74 0.87
N TYR A 86 -10.57 7.63 0.57
CA TYR A 86 -10.91 6.69 -0.50
C TYR A 86 -11.47 5.37 0.02
N LEU A 87 -10.99 4.91 1.17
CA LEU A 87 -11.22 3.57 1.68
C LEU A 87 -12.46 3.52 2.58
N VAL A 88 -13.32 2.54 2.34
CA VAL A 88 -14.37 2.10 3.28
C VAL A 88 -13.78 1.20 4.36
N GLY A 89 -12.74 0.44 4.03
CA GLY A 89 -12.05 -0.43 4.98
C GLY A 89 -10.75 -0.98 4.43
N SER A 90 -9.91 -1.46 5.34
CA SER A 90 -8.63 -2.09 5.01
C SER A 90 -8.38 -3.32 5.86
N GLU A 91 -7.90 -4.37 5.23
CA GLU A 91 -7.35 -5.56 5.88
C GLU A 91 -5.88 -5.69 5.48
N VAL A 92 -5.02 -5.95 6.48
CA VAL A 92 -3.57 -6.14 6.28
C VAL A 92 -3.19 -7.43 6.97
N ARG A 93 -2.52 -8.32 6.25
CA ARG A 93 -2.05 -9.61 6.76
C ARG A 93 -0.62 -9.85 6.32
N ASP A 94 0.20 -10.35 7.23
CA ASP A 94 1.52 -10.90 6.88
C ASP A 94 1.30 -12.28 6.23
N VAL A 95 1.99 -12.54 5.13
CA VAL A 95 1.83 -13.76 4.32
C VAL A 95 3.18 -14.35 3.93
N GLU A 96 3.21 -15.66 3.73
CA GLU A 96 4.39 -16.42 3.31
C GLU A 96 4.15 -17.02 1.92
N PRO A 97 5.20 -17.19 1.09
CA PRO A 97 5.09 -17.97 -0.13
C PRO A 97 4.76 -19.43 0.20
N ALA A 98 4.00 -20.07 -0.69
CA ALA A 98 3.62 -21.48 -0.55
C ALA A 98 4.79 -22.43 -0.83
#